data_AF-A0A8H9QZ59-F1
#
_entry.id   AF-A0A8H9QZ59-F1
#
_cell.length_a   1.000
_cell.length_b   1.000
_cell.length_c   1.000
_cell.angle_alpha   90.00
_cell.angle_beta   90.00
_cell.angle_gamma   90.00
#
_symmetry.space_group_name_H-M   'P 1'
#
loop_
_entity.id
_entity.type
_entity.pdbx_description
1 polymer ?
#
loop_
_entity_poly.entity_id
_entity_poly.type
_entity_poly.pdbx_seq_one_letter_code
_entity_poly.pdbx_strand_id
1 'polypeptide(L)'
;MGKYYIYKTENGLARVSEKEQEGLEDSLIDISYSKEDAKNILLEYIKRPTVKYRLGYDYVFLPKKKFTYKNDLISSMSIIVLFKIFDTQGNEILFETKDNDLKEQPLKLRDGQYCYLNELFDCCFDKDQFKESNTLNFIPTIKLFKSGCAAVYSPIVGYTKDICTGNWMSEEIPIDKEEFTDIILSNLDLFDVTDNKPAQSTSYITEKVSKEGVHDDYK
;
A
#
# COMPACT_ATOMS: atom_id res chain seq x y z
N MET A 1 15.81 28.98 26.48
CA MET A 1 15.90 28.95 25.01
C MET A 1 14.53 28.58 24.47
N GLY A 2 14.00 29.34 23.50
CA GLY A 2 12.73 29.00 22.86
C GLY A 2 12.93 27.80 21.92
N LYS A 3 11.98 26.85 21.94
CA LYS A 3 11.93 25.75 20.97
C LYS A 3 11.04 26.16 19.81
N TYR A 4 11.45 25.80 18.60
CA TYR A 4 10.71 25.99 17.36
C TYR A 4 10.47 24.60 16.77
N TYR A 5 9.20 24.26 16.59
CA TYR A 5 8.75 23.00 16.03
C TYR A 5 8.37 23.24 14.57
N ILE A 6 8.96 22.49 13.66
CA ILE A 6 8.70 22.60 12.23
C ILE A 6 7.78 21.44 11.85
N TYR A 7 6.58 21.74 11.36
CA TYR A 7 5.58 20.74 10.98
C TYR A 7 5.28 20.78 9.49
N LYS A 8 5.06 19.62 8.89
CA LYS A 8 4.37 19.46 7.62
C LYS A 8 2.87 19.73 7.81
N THR A 9 2.25 20.30 6.80
CA THR A 9 0.80 20.54 6.71
C THR A 9 0.17 19.50 5.78
N GLU A 10 -1.16 19.36 5.83
CA GLU A 10 -1.91 18.44 4.96
C GLU A 10 -1.63 18.68 3.46
N ASN A 11 -1.33 19.93 3.08
CA ASN A 11 -1.03 20.31 1.69
C ASN A 11 0.46 20.11 1.33
N GLY A 12 1.26 19.45 2.16
CA GLY A 12 2.69 19.23 1.93
C GLY A 12 3.59 20.47 2.08
N LEU A 13 3.03 21.61 2.54
CA LEU A 13 3.81 22.77 2.98
C LEU A 13 4.34 22.55 4.39
N ALA A 14 5.29 23.37 4.83
CA ALA A 14 5.78 23.35 6.20
C ALA A 14 5.50 24.67 6.94
N ARG A 15 5.33 24.58 8.25
CA ARG A 15 5.09 25.71 9.16
C ARG A 15 5.97 25.61 10.39
N VAL A 16 6.26 26.75 11.02
CA VAL A 16 7.00 26.82 12.29
C VAL A 16 6.03 27.20 13.41
N SER A 17 6.12 26.53 14.55
CA SER A 17 5.38 26.82 15.77
C SER A 17 6.33 26.97 16.94
N GLU A 18 6.06 27.91 17.84
CA GLU A 18 6.82 28.06 19.10
C GLU A 18 6.27 27.14 20.21
N LYS A 19 5.18 26.41 19.93
CA LYS A 19 4.57 25.44 20.83
C LYS A 19 4.46 24.09 20.15
N GLU A 20 4.73 23.05 20.93
CA GLU A 20 4.42 21.68 20.54
C GLU A 20 2.92 21.56 20.27
N GLN A 21 2.56 20.78 19.26
CA GLN A 21 1.19 20.54 18.87
C GLN A 21 0.90 19.07 19.09
N GLU A 22 0.09 18.76 20.10
CA GLU A 22 -0.34 17.41 20.42
C GLU A 22 -1.14 16.83 19.24
N GLY A 23 -0.83 15.59 18.84
CA GLY A 23 -1.46 14.92 17.70
C GLY A 23 -0.84 15.24 16.34
N LEU A 24 0.27 15.99 16.29
CA LEU A 24 1.03 16.27 15.06
C LEU A 24 2.42 15.65 15.05
N GLU A 25 2.64 14.61 15.86
CA GLU A 25 3.92 13.91 15.98
C GLU A 25 4.37 13.35 14.63
N ASP A 26 3.43 12.77 13.87
CA ASP A 26 3.69 12.24 12.51
C ASP A 26 3.98 13.32 11.46
N SER A 27 3.61 14.57 11.76
CA SER A 27 3.84 15.73 10.90
C SER A 27 5.07 16.52 11.32
N LEU A 28 5.74 16.17 12.42
CA LEU A 28 6.93 16.87 12.88
C LEU A 28 8.12 16.59 11.94
N ILE A 29 8.66 17.64 11.36
CA ILE A 29 9.85 17.60 10.51
C ILE A 29 11.11 17.66 11.36
N ASP A 30 11.18 18.64 12.27
CA ASP A 30 12.33 18.83 13.16
C ASP A 30 12.01 19.79 14.33
N ILE A 31 12.91 19.88 15.31
CA ILE A 31 12.88 20.81 16.43
C ILE A 31 14.18 21.61 16.46
N SER A 32 14.09 22.93 16.40
CA SER A 32 15.24 23.83 16.53
C SER A 32 15.17 24.72 17.78
N TYR A 33 16.33 25.16 18.25
CA TYR A 33 16.47 26.03 19.43
C TYR A 33 16.76 27.50 19.07
N SER A 34 16.75 27.84 17.77
CA SER A 34 16.88 29.22 17.30
C SER A 34 15.96 29.51 16.12
N LYS A 35 15.52 30.76 16.01
CA LYS A 35 14.62 31.20 14.93
C LYS A 35 15.28 31.10 13.56
N GLU A 36 16.57 31.37 13.48
CA GLU A 36 17.30 31.38 12.21
C GLU A 36 17.48 29.96 11.67
N ASP A 37 17.83 29.04 12.56
CA ASP A 37 18.00 27.64 12.24
C ASP A 37 16.66 26.97 11.87
N ALA A 38 15.56 27.31 12.57
CA ALA A 38 14.21 26.90 12.17
C ALA A 38 13.81 27.38 10.76
N LYS A 39 14.23 28.59 10.34
CA LYS A 39 14.02 29.06 8.96
C LYS A 39 14.85 28.27 7.96
N ASN A 40 16.10 27.93 8.29
CA ASN A 40 16.96 27.16 7.41
C ASN A 40 16.38 25.76 7.17
N ILE A 41 15.94 25.07 8.23
CA ILE A 41 15.26 23.77 8.14
C ILE A 41 14.00 23.88 7.26
N LEU A 42 13.19 24.93 7.47
CA LEU A 42 12.01 25.17 6.65
C LEU A 42 12.36 25.36 5.17
N LEU A 43 13.38 26.17 4.87
CA LEU A 43 13.86 26.41 3.50
C LEU A 43 14.41 25.15 2.84
N GLU A 44 15.15 24.33 3.58
CA GLU A 44 15.64 23.04 3.10
C GLU A 44 14.49 22.11 2.76
N TYR A 45 13.50 21.97 3.64
CA TYR A 45 12.30 21.17 3.38
C TYR A 45 11.55 21.61 2.13
N ILE A 46 11.35 22.93 1.96
CA ILE A 46 10.68 23.49 0.78
C ILE A 46 11.44 23.12 -0.50
N LYS A 47 12.78 23.16 -0.48
CA LYS A 47 13.64 22.84 -1.61
C LYS A 47 13.73 21.35 -1.94
N ARG A 48 13.33 20.44 -1.02
CA ARG A 48 13.39 18.99 -1.29
C ARG A 48 12.54 18.62 -2.51
N PRO A 49 13.07 17.81 -3.44
CA PRO A 49 12.27 17.32 -4.55
C PRO A 49 11.11 16.48 -4.02
N THR A 50 9.96 16.60 -4.68
CA THR A 50 8.80 15.74 -4.39
C THR A 50 8.93 14.46 -5.21
N VAL A 51 8.81 13.33 -4.53
CA VAL A 51 8.83 12.00 -5.13
C VAL A 51 7.39 11.50 -5.20
N LYS A 52 7.04 10.89 -6.34
CA LYS A 52 5.71 10.34 -6.59
C LYS A 52 5.75 8.83 -6.54
N TYR A 53 4.71 8.23 -5.98
CA TYR A 53 4.58 6.78 -5.85
C TYR A 53 3.18 6.32 -6.24
N ARG A 54 3.11 5.08 -6.71
CA ARG A 54 1.89 4.26 -6.68
C ARG A 54 1.85 3.47 -5.39
N LEU A 55 0.65 3.27 -4.86
CA LEU A 55 0.41 2.43 -3.70
C LEU A 55 -0.10 1.07 -4.14
N GLY A 56 0.39 0.03 -3.49
CA GLY A 56 -0.10 -1.33 -3.64
C GLY A 56 -0.36 -1.97 -2.29
N TYR A 57 -1.12 -3.06 -2.30
CA TYR A 57 -1.59 -3.73 -1.09
C TYR A 57 -1.48 -5.23 -1.26
N ASP A 58 -1.23 -5.91 -0.14
CA ASP A 58 -1.39 -7.35 -0.06
C ASP A 58 -2.88 -7.74 0.00
N TYR A 59 -3.17 -8.95 -0.45
CA TYR A 59 -4.42 -9.66 -0.13
C TYR A 59 -4.07 -11.05 0.35
N VAL A 60 -4.31 -11.28 1.64
CA VAL A 60 -3.92 -12.48 2.39
C VAL A 60 -5.04 -13.52 2.32
N PHE A 61 -4.69 -14.69 1.80
CA PHE A 61 -5.52 -15.88 1.74
C PHE A 61 -5.17 -16.81 2.90
N LEU A 62 -6.12 -16.98 3.80
CA LEU A 62 -6.00 -17.83 4.97
C LEU A 62 -6.59 -19.21 4.66
N PRO A 63 -5.80 -20.30 4.73
CA PRO A 63 -6.34 -21.64 4.67
C PRO A 63 -7.05 -21.98 5.99
N LYS A 64 -8.05 -22.86 5.93
CA LYS A 64 -8.79 -23.39 7.09
C LYS A 64 -7.88 -23.95 8.20
N LYS A 65 -6.71 -24.45 7.81
CA LYS A 65 -5.63 -24.91 8.69
C LYS A 65 -4.31 -24.84 7.95
N LYS A 66 -3.22 -24.75 8.70
CA LYS A 66 -1.85 -24.90 8.18
C LYS A 66 -1.70 -26.23 7.43
N PHE A 67 -0.92 -26.24 6.37
CA PHE A 67 -0.73 -27.43 5.53
C PHE A 67 0.70 -27.50 4.97
N THR A 68 1.13 -28.69 4.57
CA THR A 68 2.49 -28.91 4.06
C THR A 68 2.53 -28.94 2.54
N TYR A 69 3.47 -28.23 1.94
CA TYR A 69 3.77 -28.28 0.51
C TYR A 69 5.29 -28.29 0.31
N LYS A 70 5.83 -29.29 -0.38
CA LYS A 70 7.29 -29.46 -0.63
C LYS A 70 8.19 -29.25 0.62
N ASN A 71 7.74 -29.75 1.77
CA ASN A 71 8.35 -29.65 3.11
C ASN A 71 8.13 -28.32 3.86
N ASP A 72 7.48 -27.34 3.26
CA ASP A 72 7.14 -26.09 3.92
C ASP A 72 5.80 -26.22 4.63
N LEU A 73 5.72 -25.84 5.91
CA LEU A 73 4.46 -25.71 6.64
C LEU A 73 3.88 -24.32 6.40
N ILE A 74 2.96 -24.22 5.44
CA ILE A 74 2.34 -22.97 5.00
C ILE A 74 1.23 -22.57 5.98
N SER A 75 1.24 -21.31 6.42
CA SER A 75 0.18 -20.69 7.23
C SER A 75 -0.75 -19.78 6.45
N SER A 76 -0.26 -19.14 5.40
CA SER A 76 -0.99 -18.15 4.60
C SER A 76 -0.30 -17.98 3.25
N MET A 77 -1.02 -17.39 2.32
CA MET A 77 -0.48 -16.97 1.03
C MET A 77 -1.00 -15.58 0.71
N SER A 78 -0.23 -14.78 0.01
CA SER A 78 -0.64 -13.42 -0.34
C SER A 78 -0.35 -13.12 -1.80
N ILE A 79 -1.16 -12.24 -2.36
CA ILE A 79 -0.85 -11.54 -3.61
C ILE A 79 -0.57 -10.08 -3.31
N ILE A 80 0.21 -9.42 -4.15
CA ILE A 80 0.46 -7.99 -4.06
C ILE A 80 -0.13 -7.31 -5.29
N VAL A 81 -1.00 -6.33 -5.08
CA VAL A 81 -1.73 -5.63 -6.14
C VAL A 81 -1.37 -4.15 -6.09
N LEU A 82 -0.86 -3.61 -7.20
CA LEU A 82 -0.56 -2.20 -7.33
C LEU A 82 -1.77 -1.45 -7.93
N PHE A 83 -2.16 -0.31 -7.37
CA PHE A 83 -3.32 0.46 -7.85
C PHE A 83 -2.91 1.62 -8.75
N LYS A 84 -3.67 1.80 -9.83
CA LYS A 84 -3.68 3.00 -10.67
C LYS A 84 -5.04 3.68 -10.52
N ILE A 85 -5.06 4.81 -9.84
CA ILE A 85 -6.28 5.58 -9.59
C ILE A 85 -6.27 6.80 -10.50
N PHE A 86 -7.39 7.12 -11.10
CA PHE A 86 -7.56 8.24 -12.02
C PHE A 86 -8.63 9.20 -11.50
N ASP A 87 -8.33 10.49 -11.57
CA ASP A 87 -9.30 11.54 -11.26
C ASP A 87 -10.39 11.64 -12.34
N THR A 88 -11.36 12.54 -12.14
CA THR A 88 -12.45 12.76 -13.10
C THR A 88 -12.01 13.36 -14.44
N GLN A 89 -10.77 13.86 -14.52
CA GLN A 89 -10.17 14.41 -15.74
C GLN A 89 -9.31 13.37 -16.47
N GLY A 90 -9.15 12.16 -15.90
CA GLY A 90 -8.33 11.09 -16.45
C GLY A 90 -6.85 11.16 -16.06
N ASN A 91 -6.45 12.04 -15.14
CA ASN A 91 -5.07 12.08 -14.64
C ASN A 91 -4.86 11.01 -13.57
N GLU A 92 -3.72 10.32 -13.61
CA GLU A 92 -3.34 9.38 -12.55
C GLU A 92 -3.10 10.15 -11.23
N ILE A 93 -3.80 9.74 -10.18
CA ILE A 93 -3.60 10.20 -8.82
C ILE A 93 -2.39 9.44 -8.27
N LEU A 94 -1.29 10.15 -8.07
CA LEU A 94 -0.07 9.65 -7.46
C LEU A 94 0.08 10.20 -6.04
N PHE A 95 0.72 9.43 -5.18
CA PHE A 95 0.97 9.79 -3.80
C PHE A 95 2.36 10.40 -3.66
N GLU A 96 2.45 11.47 -2.89
CA GLU A 96 3.62 12.34 -2.89
C GLU A 96 4.24 12.48 -1.51
N THR A 97 5.57 12.45 -1.48
CA THR A 97 6.35 12.76 -0.28
C THR A 97 7.61 13.56 -0.62
N LYS A 98 8.04 14.37 0.34
CA LYS A 98 9.35 15.05 0.35
C LYS A 98 10.37 14.32 1.23
N ASP A 99 9.92 13.26 1.88
CA ASP A 99 10.72 12.36 2.69
C ASP A 99 11.24 11.20 1.82
N ASN A 100 12.18 10.41 2.33
CA ASN A 100 12.77 9.32 1.56
C ASN A 100 11.76 8.18 1.27
N ASP A 101 10.84 7.95 2.21
CA ASP A 101 9.82 6.90 2.13
C ASP A 101 8.42 7.50 2.24
N LEU A 102 7.49 6.94 1.47
CA LEU A 102 6.09 7.30 1.54
C LEU A 102 5.42 6.48 2.65
N LYS A 103 5.04 7.14 3.75
CA LYS A 103 4.04 6.59 4.69
C LYS A 103 2.71 6.42 3.95
N GLU A 104 1.95 5.37 4.25
CA GLU A 104 0.62 5.14 3.67
C GLU A 104 -0.28 6.38 3.76
N GLN A 105 -0.95 6.71 2.66
CA GLN A 105 -1.81 7.89 2.56
C GLN A 105 -3.22 7.47 2.13
N PRO A 106 -4.28 7.93 2.81
CA PRO A 106 -5.64 7.64 2.41
C PRO A 106 -6.09 8.54 1.25
N LEU A 107 -7.06 8.04 0.50
CA LEU A 107 -7.82 8.78 -0.49
C LEU A 107 -8.99 9.52 0.16
N LYS A 108 -9.17 10.81 -0.18
CA LYS A 108 -10.31 11.60 0.27
C LYS A 108 -11.54 11.32 -0.61
N LEU A 109 -12.65 10.97 0.03
CA LEU A 109 -13.94 10.72 -0.62
C LEU A 109 -14.73 12.02 -0.83
N ARG A 110 -15.71 12.00 -1.74
CA ARG A 110 -16.58 13.16 -2.03
C ARG A 110 -17.43 13.60 -0.84
N ASP A 111 -17.72 12.69 0.09
CA ASP A 111 -18.44 12.98 1.33
C ASP A 111 -17.52 13.51 2.45
N GLY A 112 -16.24 13.77 2.14
CA GLY A 112 -15.25 14.31 3.06
C GLY A 112 -14.60 13.26 3.97
N GLN A 113 -15.04 12.00 3.91
CA GLN A 113 -14.38 10.89 4.61
C GLN A 113 -13.09 10.47 3.89
N TYR A 114 -12.33 9.56 4.51
CA TYR A 114 -11.08 9.03 3.99
C TYR A 114 -11.15 7.50 3.93
N CYS A 115 -10.50 6.89 2.94
CA CYS A 115 -10.31 5.44 2.88
C CYS A 115 -8.94 5.10 2.25
N TYR A 116 -8.40 3.94 2.57
CA TYR A 116 -7.23 3.39 1.90
C TYR A 116 -7.61 2.73 0.57
N LEU A 117 -6.63 2.48 -0.33
CA LEU A 117 -6.95 1.99 -1.67
C LEU A 117 -7.39 0.53 -1.69
N ASN A 118 -6.89 -0.30 -0.77
CA ASN A 118 -7.38 -1.67 -0.58
C ASN A 118 -8.88 -1.72 -0.26
N GLU A 119 -9.45 -0.65 0.31
CA GLU A 119 -10.87 -0.57 0.62
C GLU A 119 -11.75 -0.25 -0.61
N LEU A 120 -11.16 0.04 -1.77
CA LEU A 120 -11.89 0.30 -3.01
C LEU A 120 -12.37 -0.98 -3.70
N PHE A 121 -11.74 -2.12 -3.43
CA PHE A 121 -12.09 -3.42 -4.00
C PHE A 121 -11.96 -4.54 -2.97
N ASP A 122 -13.00 -5.37 -2.92
CA ASP A 122 -12.99 -6.63 -2.21
C ASP A 122 -12.31 -7.69 -3.11
N CYS A 123 -11.25 -8.34 -2.62
CA CYS A 123 -10.64 -9.50 -3.28
C CYS A 123 -11.23 -10.78 -2.69
N CYS A 124 -12.07 -11.48 -3.44
CA CYS A 124 -12.73 -12.70 -3.02
C CYS A 124 -12.11 -13.92 -3.70
N PHE A 125 -11.81 -14.95 -2.91
CA PHE A 125 -11.46 -16.26 -3.41
C PHE A 125 -12.72 -17.05 -3.73
N ASP A 126 -12.88 -17.44 -4.99
CA ASP A 126 -13.88 -18.39 -5.45
C ASP A 126 -13.16 -19.61 -6.03
N LYS A 127 -13.40 -20.78 -5.43
CA LYS A 127 -12.66 -21.99 -5.80
C LYS A 127 -12.96 -22.48 -7.20
N ASP A 128 -14.20 -22.33 -7.67
CA ASP A 128 -14.63 -22.86 -8.96
C ASP A 128 -14.09 -21.96 -10.07
N GLN A 129 -14.18 -20.63 -9.87
CA GLN A 129 -13.52 -19.66 -10.74
C GLN A 129 -12.01 -19.86 -10.76
N PHE A 130 -11.36 -19.99 -9.60
CA PHE A 130 -9.91 -20.16 -9.55
C PHE A 130 -9.47 -21.45 -10.25
N LYS A 131 -10.22 -22.55 -10.07
CA LYS A 131 -9.96 -23.82 -10.75
C LYS A 131 -10.06 -23.73 -12.28
N GLU A 132 -10.96 -22.91 -12.80
CA GLU A 132 -11.18 -22.77 -14.24
C GLU A 132 -10.17 -21.83 -14.91
N SER A 133 -9.81 -20.72 -14.27
CA SER A 133 -9.06 -19.64 -14.91
C SER A 133 -7.81 -19.17 -14.16
N ASN A 134 -7.54 -19.69 -12.96
CA ASN A 134 -6.48 -19.21 -12.06
C ASN A 134 -6.57 -17.70 -11.78
N THR A 135 -7.80 -17.17 -11.73
CA THR A 135 -8.08 -15.76 -11.45
C THR A 135 -8.77 -15.57 -10.12
N LEU A 136 -8.50 -14.45 -9.47
CA LEU A 136 -9.18 -13.99 -8.26
C LEU A 136 -10.29 -13.00 -8.63
N ASN A 137 -11.31 -12.89 -7.79
CA ASN A 137 -12.45 -12.01 -8.04
C ASN A 137 -12.27 -10.67 -7.32
N PHE A 138 -12.14 -9.57 -8.07
CA PHE A 138 -12.08 -8.22 -7.54
C PHE A 138 -13.42 -7.51 -7.72
N ILE A 139 -14.09 -7.20 -6.62
CA ILE A 139 -15.42 -6.61 -6.60
C ILE A 139 -15.30 -5.14 -6.15
N PRO A 140 -15.71 -4.16 -6.96
CA PRO A 140 -15.72 -2.76 -6.55
C PRO A 140 -16.61 -2.52 -5.34
N THR A 141 -16.10 -1.79 -4.34
CA THR A 141 -16.89 -1.41 -3.16
C THR A 141 -17.62 -0.09 -3.37
N ILE A 142 -18.54 0.25 -2.47
CA ILE A 142 -19.21 1.56 -2.46
C ILE A 142 -18.22 2.73 -2.34
N LYS A 143 -17.03 2.50 -1.76
CA LYS A 143 -16.00 3.54 -1.57
C LYS A 143 -15.41 3.98 -2.90
N LEU A 144 -15.31 3.10 -3.89
CA LEU A 144 -14.92 3.48 -5.25
C LEU A 144 -15.89 4.49 -5.86
N PHE A 145 -17.20 4.23 -5.74
CA PHE A 145 -18.21 5.17 -6.26
C PHE A 145 -18.20 6.50 -5.50
N LYS A 146 -17.97 6.46 -4.19
CA LYS A 146 -17.88 7.66 -3.34
C LYS A 146 -16.61 8.47 -3.56
N SER A 147 -15.50 7.84 -3.97
CA SER A 147 -14.27 8.57 -4.29
C SER A 147 -14.45 9.40 -5.55
N GLY A 148 -15.32 8.95 -6.46
CA GLY A 148 -15.52 9.60 -7.74
C GLY A 148 -14.34 9.47 -8.68
N CYS A 149 -13.38 8.62 -8.33
CA CYS A 149 -12.24 8.26 -9.14
C CYS A 149 -12.57 7.00 -9.95
N ALA A 150 -11.90 6.83 -11.09
CA ALA A 150 -11.81 5.52 -11.71
C ALA A 150 -10.60 4.80 -11.10
N ALA A 151 -10.76 3.57 -10.66
CA ALA A 151 -9.65 2.77 -10.16
C ALA A 151 -9.44 1.56 -11.06
N VAL A 152 -8.19 1.36 -11.46
CA VAL A 152 -7.73 0.20 -12.20
C VAL A 152 -6.65 -0.44 -11.35
N TYR A 153 -6.80 -1.70 -10.98
CA TYR A 153 -5.67 -2.43 -10.42
C TYR A 153 -4.72 -2.81 -11.58
N SER A 154 -3.43 -2.61 -11.35
CA SER A 154 -2.38 -3.21 -12.15
C SER A 154 -2.42 -4.73 -11.98
N PRO A 155 -1.88 -5.55 -12.91
CA PRO A 155 -1.68 -6.97 -12.68
C PRO A 155 -1.03 -7.23 -11.32
N ILE A 156 -1.32 -8.39 -10.73
CA ILE A 156 -0.64 -8.85 -9.51
C ILE A 156 0.87 -8.78 -9.75
N VAL A 157 1.57 -8.02 -8.91
CA VAL A 157 3.01 -7.73 -9.05
C VAL A 157 3.88 -8.62 -8.18
N GLY A 158 3.28 -9.39 -7.27
CA GLY A 158 4.01 -10.30 -6.39
C GLY A 158 3.11 -11.36 -5.79
N TYR A 159 3.73 -12.48 -5.41
CA TYR A 159 3.11 -13.60 -4.74
C TYR A 159 4.02 -14.02 -3.59
N THR A 160 3.43 -14.35 -2.44
CA THR A 160 4.18 -14.80 -1.28
C THR A 160 3.47 -15.98 -0.60
N LYS A 161 4.26 -16.80 0.10
CA LYS A 161 3.76 -17.80 1.05
C LYS A 161 4.38 -17.54 2.41
N ASP A 162 3.60 -17.69 3.46
CA ASP A 162 4.11 -17.59 4.83
C ASP A 162 4.39 -18.99 5.37
N ILE A 163 5.65 -19.23 5.73
CA ILE A 163 6.10 -20.51 6.28
C ILE A 163 6.22 -20.39 7.80
N CYS A 164 5.67 -21.36 8.52
CA CYS A 164 5.83 -21.45 9.97
C CYS A 164 7.28 -21.80 10.34
N THR A 165 7.98 -20.87 10.98
CA THR A 165 9.36 -21.06 11.48
C THR A 165 9.43 -21.37 12.97
N GLY A 166 8.27 -21.35 13.66
CA GLY A 166 8.12 -21.75 15.05
C GLY A 166 6.66 -21.88 15.46
N ASN A 167 6.39 -21.99 16.77
CA ASN A 167 5.03 -22.17 17.27
C ASN A 167 4.10 -20.96 16.99
N TRP A 168 4.67 -19.74 16.91
CA TRP A 168 3.91 -18.49 16.78
C TRP A 168 4.50 -17.52 15.75
N MET A 169 5.45 -17.98 14.94
CA MET A 169 6.16 -17.15 13.97
C MET A 169 6.00 -17.75 12.58
N SER A 170 5.82 -16.84 11.62
CA SER A 170 5.83 -17.14 10.20
C SER A 170 6.79 -16.20 9.50
N GLU A 171 7.46 -16.70 8.47
CA GLU A 171 8.34 -15.94 7.60
C GLU A 171 7.72 -15.89 6.21
N GLU A 172 7.60 -14.68 5.67
CA GLU A 172 7.10 -14.45 4.32
C GLU A 172 8.20 -14.79 3.30
N ILE A 173 7.87 -15.66 2.35
CA ILE A 173 8.77 -16.06 1.27
C ILE A 173 8.15 -15.68 -0.08
N PRO A 174 8.84 -14.86 -0.90
CA PRO A 174 8.44 -14.60 -2.26
C PRO A 174 8.44 -15.87 -3.11
N ILE A 175 7.38 -16.04 -3.90
CA ILE A 175 7.22 -17.13 -4.86
C ILE A 175 6.79 -16.58 -6.22
N ASP A 176 6.90 -17.40 -7.25
CA ASP A 176 6.36 -17.05 -8.56
C ASP A 176 4.86 -17.39 -8.65
N LYS A 177 4.24 -16.96 -9.76
CA LYS A 177 2.81 -17.19 -10.01
C LYS A 177 2.51 -18.67 -10.18
N GLU A 178 3.41 -19.41 -10.81
CA GLU A 178 3.28 -20.83 -11.10
C GLU A 178 3.22 -21.65 -9.80
N GLU A 179 4.14 -21.41 -8.87
CA GLU A 179 4.14 -22.03 -7.54
C GLU A 179 2.91 -21.60 -6.74
N PHE A 180 2.56 -20.31 -6.74
CA PHE A 180 1.34 -19.84 -6.06
C PHE A 180 0.11 -20.60 -6.56
N THR A 181 -0.04 -20.70 -7.87
CA THR A 181 -1.17 -21.36 -8.52
C THR A 181 -1.20 -22.86 -8.20
N ASP A 182 -0.06 -23.53 -8.27
CA ASP A 182 0.06 -24.96 -7.96
C ASP A 182 -0.32 -25.26 -6.50
N ILE A 183 0.13 -24.43 -5.56
CA ILE A 183 -0.20 -24.56 -4.14
C ILE A 183 -1.71 -24.42 -3.94
N ILE A 184 -2.34 -23.35 -4.49
CA ILE A 184 -3.77 -23.11 -4.33
C ILE A 184 -4.59 -24.23 -4.99
N LEU A 185 -4.27 -24.62 -6.22
CA LEU A 185 -4.99 -25.68 -6.95
C LEU A 185 -4.90 -27.04 -6.25
N SER A 186 -3.74 -27.37 -5.68
CA SER A 186 -3.54 -28.60 -4.92
C SER A 186 -4.28 -28.61 -3.58
N ASN A 187 -4.76 -27.45 -3.11
CA ASN A 187 -5.33 -27.26 -1.77
C ASN A 187 -6.63 -26.43 -1.78
N LEU A 188 -7.38 -26.41 -2.89
CA LEU A 188 -8.54 -25.50 -3.09
C LEU A 188 -9.52 -25.47 -1.91
N ASP A 189 -9.91 -26.64 -1.39
CA ASP A 189 -10.88 -26.75 -0.30
C ASP A 189 -10.37 -26.17 1.03
N LEU A 190 -9.06 -25.98 1.20
CA LEU A 190 -8.51 -25.29 2.36
C LEU A 190 -8.76 -23.78 2.28
N PHE A 191 -8.80 -23.20 1.09
CA PHE A 191 -8.96 -21.76 0.88
C PHE A 191 -10.42 -21.31 0.70
N ASP A 192 -11.36 -22.26 0.54
CA ASP A 192 -12.80 -21.99 0.48
C ASP A 192 -13.38 -21.72 1.89
N VAL A 193 -12.99 -20.58 2.47
CA VAL A 193 -13.40 -20.12 3.80
C VAL A 193 -13.93 -18.69 3.76
N THR A 194 -14.70 -18.31 4.79
CA THR A 194 -15.31 -16.98 4.90
C THR A 194 -14.30 -15.85 4.96
N ASP A 195 -13.13 -16.12 5.55
CA ASP A 195 -12.07 -15.12 5.73
C ASP A 195 -11.39 -14.71 4.42
N ASN A 196 -11.67 -15.43 3.32
CA ASN A 196 -11.19 -15.11 1.98
C ASN A 196 -12.32 -14.50 1.10
N LYS A 197 -13.43 -14.07 1.71
CA LYS A 197 -14.63 -13.53 1.03
C LYS A 197 -15.17 -12.28 1.76
N PRO A 198 -14.39 -11.19 1.85
CA PRO A 198 -13.14 -10.92 1.14
C PRO A 198 -11.88 -11.27 1.94
N ALA A 199 -10.77 -11.47 1.22
CA ALA A 199 -9.43 -11.55 1.78
C ALA A 199 -9.03 -10.26 2.50
N GLN A 200 -8.23 -10.41 3.54
CA GLN A 200 -7.74 -9.28 4.34
C GLN A 200 -6.50 -8.66 3.69
N SER A 201 -6.26 -7.38 3.98
CA SER A 201 -5.01 -6.70 3.66
C SER A 201 -4.36 -6.24 4.95
N THR A 202 -3.05 -6.47 5.08
CA THR A 202 -2.27 -6.25 6.30
C THR A 202 -1.05 -5.37 6.08
N SER A 203 -0.70 -5.11 4.82
CA SER A 203 0.46 -4.32 4.45
C SER A 203 0.23 -3.54 3.16
N TYR A 204 1.07 -2.53 2.96
CA TYR A 204 1.12 -1.76 1.72
C TYR A 204 2.55 -1.76 1.18
N ILE A 205 2.65 -1.60 -0.14
CA ILE A 205 3.91 -1.37 -0.85
C ILE A 205 3.86 -0.02 -1.56
N THR A 206 5.03 0.49 -1.90
CA THR A 206 5.17 1.72 -2.67
C THR A 206 6.03 1.46 -3.90
N GLU A 207 5.56 1.88 -5.07
CA GLU A 207 6.33 1.85 -6.31
C GLU A 207 6.64 3.28 -6.71
N LYS A 208 7.92 3.65 -6.70
CA LYS A 208 8.36 4.98 -7.12
C LYS A 208 8.09 5.17 -8.61
N VAL A 209 7.35 6.20 -8.96
CA VAL A 209 7.14 6.59 -10.36
C VAL A 209 8.31 7.46 -10.79
N SER A 210 9.19 6.89 -11.62
CA SER A 210 10.19 7.68 -12.33
C SER A 210 9.47 8.69 -13.23
N LYS A 211 10.02 9.90 -13.35
CA LYS A 211 9.59 10.82 -14.41
C LYS A 211 10.04 10.21 -15.74
N GLU A 212 9.20 9.41 -16.39
CA GLU A 212 9.42 9.09 -17.79
C GLU A 212 9.10 10.31 -18.63
N GLY A 213 10.13 10.78 -19.32
CA GLY A 213 10.12 11.99 -20.13
C GLY A 213 11.50 12.49 -20.57
N VAL A 214 12.56 11.68 -20.50
CA VAL A 214 13.73 11.77 -21.39
C VAL A 214 14.22 10.34 -21.63
N HIS A 215 14.05 9.86 -22.86
CA HIS A 215 14.84 8.75 -23.39
C HIS A 215 16.31 9.19 -23.35
N ASP A 216 17.07 8.74 -22.36
CA ASP A 216 18.52 8.63 -22.51
C ASP A 216 18.80 7.27 -23.14
N ASP A 217 18.72 7.24 -24.46
CA ASP A 217 19.30 6.19 -25.27
C ASP A 217 20.81 6.18 -24.99
N TYR A 218 21.28 5.18 -24.26
CA TYR A 218 22.71 4.94 -24.10
C TYR A 218 23.28 4.48 -25.44
N LYS A 219 24.30 5.24 -25.91
CA LYS A 219 25.25 4.84 -26.94
C LYS A 219 26.12 3.68 -26.50
#